data_AF-A0A6A3BTY6-F1
#
_entry.id   AF-A0A6A3BTY6-F1
#
_cell.length_a   1.000
_cell.length_b   1.000
_cell.length_c   1.000
_cell.angle_alpha   90.00
_cell.angle_beta   90.00
_cell.angle_gamma   90.00
#
_symmetry.space_group_name_H-M   'P 1'
#
loop_
_entity.id
_entity.type
_entity.pdbx_description
1 polymer ?
#
loop_
_entity_poly.entity_id
_entity_poly.type
_entity_poly.pdbx_seq_one_letter_code
_entity_poly.pdbx_strand_id
1 'polypeptide(L)'
;MELEMAPTATPMLTEELMPWKLWWPWFSPVSLLEKQSHRCFVFESFVCKTMLEGFVSHDFGLTKEQYFNEFKSLKIVQLKHFLVQTPDSSFSKFAIDKYLKLVHPRMECSFFGNLNQREVVINGGFLETTFFTTYAEMGRRFWLLRCLGFSMSGQVSVFQVKRDCRFSDVYMENASEDR
;
A
#
# COMPACT_ATOMS: atom_id res chain seq x y z
N MET A 1 31.00 -55.54 -16.26
CA MET A 1 30.70 -54.20 -16.80
C MET A 1 29.69 -53.58 -15.86
N GLU A 2 30.19 -52.78 -14.94
CA GLU A 2 29.38 -51.87 -14.14
C GLU A 2 28.72 -50.85 -15.08
N LEU A 3 27.42 -50.64 -14.92
CA LEU A 3 26.70 -49.50 -15.45
C LEU A 3 26.02 -48.83 -14.26
N GLU A 4 26.75 -47.88 -13.69
CA GLU A 4 26.22 -46.86 -12.82
C GLU A 4 25.19 -46.04 -13.61
N MET A 5 23.94 -45.95 -13.11
CA MET A 5 23.04 -44.86 -13.48
C MET A 5 22.35 -44.32 -12.22
N ALA A 6 22.58 -43.02 -12.07
CA ALA A 6 22.21 -42.03 -11.06
C ALA A 6 20.80 -42.13 -10.43
N PRO A 7 20.63 -41.51 -9.23
CA PRO A 7 19.42 -41.60 -8.44
C PRO A 7 18.24 -40.87 -9.10
N THR A 8 17.07 -41.49 -8.92
CA THR A 8 15.75 -41.00 -9.31
C THR A 8 15.56 -39.55 -8.86
N ALA A 9 15.47 -38.64 -9.82
CA ALA A 9 15.16 -37.24 -9.57
C ALA A 9 13.74 -37.12 -9.00
N THR A 10 13.66 -36.89 -7.69
CA THR A 10 12.49 -36.35 -7.01
C THR A 10 12.14 -35.00 -7.67
N PRO A 11 10.89 -34.71 -8.05
CA PRO A 11 10.56 -33.41 -8.62
C PRO A 11 10.75 -32.36 -7.53
N MET A 12 11.82 -31.56 -7.71
CA MET A 12 12.08 -30.34 -6.96
C MET A 12 11.00 -29.31 -7.29
N LEU A 13 9.89 -29.36 -6.55
CA LEU A 13 9.04 -28.21 -6.31
C LEU A 13 9.44 -27.60 -4.97
N THR A 14 10.69 -27.15 -4.91
CA THR A 14 11.27 -26.45 -3.76
C THR A 14 10.87 -24.98 -3.78
N GLU A 15 10.13 -24.58 -2.73
CA GLU A 15 10.45 -23.39 -1.92
C GLU A 15 10.14 -21.95 -2.39
N GLU A 16 9.34 -21.69 -3.42
CA GLU A 16 8.87 -20.29 -3.66
C GLU A 16 7.45 -19.97 -3.16
N LEU A 17 6.71 -20.94 -2.61
CA LEU A 17 5.35 -20.72 -2.09
C LEU A 17 5.27 -20.48 -0.58
N MET A 18 6.41 -20.46 0.11
CA MET A 18 6.49 -20.41 1.58
C MET A 18 6.27 -19.02 2.22
N PRO A 19 6.54 -17.86 1.57
CA PRO A 19 6.27 -16.55 2.20
C PRO A 19 4.78 -16.31 2.42
N TRP A 20 3.93 -16.73 1.47
CA TRP A 20 2.50 -16.43 1.46
C TRP A 20 1.68 -17.28 2.44
N LYS A 21 2.16 -18.49 2.79
CA LYS A 21 1.49 -19.37 3.78
C LYS A 21 1.52 -18.78 5.19
N LEU A 22 2.56 -18.03 5.55
CA LEU A 22 2.67 -17.32 6.83
C LEU A 22 1.71 -16.13 6.95
N TRP A 23 1.11 -15.70 5.83
CA TRP A 23 0.28 -14.50 5.72
C TRP A 23 -1.22 -14.83 5.64
N TRP A 24 -1.55 -16.12 5.54
CA TRP A 24 -2.91 -16.69 5.50
C TRP A 24 -3.89 -16.14 6.56
N PRO A 25 -3.51 -15.90 7.82
CA PRO A 25 -4.47 -15.45 8.84
C PRO A 25 -4.93 -13.99 8.70
N TRP A 26 -4.16 -13.14 8.01
CA TRP A 26 -4.43 -11.69 7.91
C TRP A 26 -5.23 -11.31 6.67
N PHE A 27 -5.17 -12.16 5.64
CA PHE A 27 -5.92 -12.01 4.38
C PHE A 27 -7.21 -12.85 4.34
N SER A 28 -7.85 -13.10 5.49
CA SER A 28 -9.07 -13.89 5.62
C SER A 28 -10.28 -13.21 4.94
N PRO A 29 -10.34 -13.21 3.59
CA PRO A 29 -11.00 -14.31 2.88
C PRO A 29 -10.40 -14.65 1.49
N VAL A 30 -9.09 -14.83 1.36
CA VAL A 30 -8.46 -15.27 0.09
C VAL A 30 -8.90 -16.69 -0.34
N SER A 31 -9.48 -17.48 0.58
CA SER A 31 -10.07 -18.78 0.28
C SER A 31 -11.35 -18.73 -0.57
N LEU A 32 -11.86 -17.54 -0.91
CA LEU A 32 -13.02 -17.36 -1.80
C LEU A 32 -12.64 -16.95 -3.23
N LEU A 33 -11.35 -16.81 -3.55
CA LEU A 33 -10.94 -16.39 -4.90
C LEU A 33 -10.94 -17.61 -5.84
N GLU A 34 -11.88 -17.62 -6.77
CA GLU A 34 -11.98 -18.65 -7.82
C GLU A 34 -10.73 -18.71 -8.72
N LYS A 35 -10.06 -17.57 -8.94
CA LYS A 35 -8.83 -17.47 -9.75
C LYS A 35 -7.67 -16.91 -8.93
N GLN A 36 -6.48 -17.51 -9.10
CA GLN A 36 -5.24 -17.04 -8.46
C GLN A 36 -4.85 -15.63 -8.93
N SER A 37 -5.28 -15.22 -10.13
CA SER A 37 -5.12 -13.86 -10.66
C SER A 37 -5.86 -12.81 -9.82
N HIS A 38 -6.94 -13.16 -9.11
CA HIS A 38 -7.72 -12.19 -8.31
C HIS A 38 -7.02 -11.77 -7.00
N ARG A 39 -5.87 -12.35 -6.66
CA ARG A 39 -5.09 -11.96 -5.48
C ARG A 39 -4.64 -10.50 -5.53
N CYS A 40 -4.43 -9.93 -6.72
CA CYS A 40 -4.10 -8.52 -6.87
C CYS A 40 -5.19 -7.60 -6.31
N PHE A 41 -6.47 -7.89 -6.55
CA PHE A 41 -7.59 -7.07 -6.07
C PHE A 41 -7.68 -7.07 -4.54
N VAL A 42 -7.34 -8.18 -3.88
CA VAL A 42 -7.28 -8.23 -2.42
C VAL A 42 -6.18 -7.31 -1.89
N PHE A 43 -5.00 -7.34 -2.53
CA PHE A 43 -3.90 -6.46 -2.17
C PHE A 43 -4.22 -4.99 -2.44
N GLU A 44 -4.75 -4.66 -3.62
CA GLU A 44 -5.17 -3.30 -3.98
C GLU A 44 -6.25 -2.77 -3.03
N SER A 45 -7.25 -3.60 -2.69
CA SER A 45 -8.28 -3.24 -1.71
C SER A 45 -7.68 -2.96 -0.33
N PHE A 46 -6.74 -3.79 0.12
CA PHE A 46 -6.01 -3.58 1.38
C PHE A 46 -5.23 -2.27 1.37
N VAL A 47 -4.50 -1.98 0.28
CA VAL A 47 -3.75 -0.73 0.10
C VAL A 47 -4.70 0.46 0.15
N CYS A 48 -5.75 0.47 -0.68
CA CYS A 48 -6.72 1.57 -0.75
C CYS A 48 -7.38 1.81 0.61
N LYS A 49 -7.83 0.76 1.30
CA LYS A 49 -8.43 0.87 2.63
C LYS A 49 -7.46 1.46 3.64
N THR A 50 -6.20 1.02 3.65
CA THR A 50 -5.17 1.51 4.58
C THR A 50 -4.82 2.97 4.30
N MET A 51 -4.66 3.34 3.03
CA MET A 51 -4.33 4.72 2.62
C MET A 51 -5.46 5.71 2.90
N LEU A 52 -6.71 5.29 2.71
CA LEU A 52 -7.91 6.10 2.96
C LEU A 52 -8.44 6.00 4.40
N GLU A 53 -7.86 5.17 5.25
CA GLU A 53 -8.23 5.10 6.65
C GLU A 53 -8.03 6.47 7.32
N GLY A 54 -9.04 6.96 8.05
CA GLY A 54 -8.99 8.27 8.69
C GLY A 54 -9.03 9.45 7.72
N PHE A 55 -9.38 9.24 6.45
CA PHE A 55 -9.43 10.31 5.45
C PHE A 55 -10.31 11.49 5.90
N VAL A 56 -11.42 11.25 6.60
CA VAL A 56 -12.31 12.33 7.07
C VAL A 56 -12.01 12.77 8.51
N SER A 57 -11.44 11.90 9.35
CA SER A 57 -11.35 12.13 10.81
C SER A 57 -10.01 12.65 11.33
N HIS A 58 -8.90 12.44 10.60
CA HIS A 58 -7.59 12.95 11.01
C HIS A 58 -7.41 14.40 10.51
N ASP A 59 -7.98 15.37 11.19
CA ASP A 59 -7.62 16.75 10.91
C ASP A 59 -6.17 17.00 11.31
N PHE A 60 -5.35 17.43 10.36
CA PHE A 60 -3.97 17.87 10.62
C PHE A 60 -3.92 19.29 11.19
N GLY A 61 -5.09 19.87 11.51
CA GLY A 61 -5.24 21.24 12.00
C GLY A 61 -5.03 22.28 10.92
N LEU A 62 -5.22 21.91 9.65
CA LEU A 62 -4.95 22.76 8.49
C LEU A 62 -6.22 23.46 8.01
N THR A 63 -6.10 24.74 7.63
CA THR A 63 -7.18 25.48 6.97
C THR A 63 -7.32 25.07 5.50
N LYS A 64 -8.44 25.43 4.86
CA LYS A 64 -8.67 25.17 3.42
C LYS A 64 -7.57 25.75 2.55
N GLU A 65 -7.10 26.95 2.88
CA GLU A 65 -6.02 27.65 2.18
C GLU A 65 -4.69 26.91 2.36
N GLN A 66 -4.43 26.38 3.56
CA GLN A 66 -3.23 25.58 3.82
C GLN A 66 -3.24 24.26 3.04
N TYR A 67 -4.37 23.55 3.01
CA TYR A 67 -4.51 22.35 2.16
C TYR A 67 -4.31 22.68 0.67
N PHE A 68 -4.84 23.81 0.17
CA PHE A 68 -4.65 24.23 -1.20
C PHE A 68 -3.18 24.58 -1.53
N ASN A 69 -2.49 25.23 -0.58
CA ASN A 69 -1.07 25.56 -0.72
C ASN A 69 -0.19 24.30 -0.68
N GLU A 70 -0.48 23.35 0.20
CA GLU A 70 0.17 22.04 0.22
C GLU A 70 -0.06 21.28 -1.09
N PHE A 71 -1.28 21.29 -1.64
CA PHE A 71 -1.56 20.69 -2.95
C PHE A 71 -0.67 21.28 -4.05
N LYS A 72 -0.56 22.61 -4.10
CA LYS A 72 0.27 23.30 -5.09
C LYS A 72 1.75 22.96 -4.94
N SER A 73 2.28 22.98 -3.71
CA SER A 73 3.70 22.69 -3.47
C SER A 73 4.03 21.24 -3.81
N LEU A 74 3.24 20.30 -3.32
CA LEU A 74 3.47 18.87 -3.54
C LEU A 74 3.17 18.40 -4.96
N LYS A 75 2.39 19.14 -5.75
CA LYS A 75 2.20 18.83 -7.18
C LYS A 75 3.44 19.12 -8.01
N ILE A 76 4.19 20.16 -7.67
CA ILE A 76 5.30 20.68 -8.47
C ILE A 76 6.64 20.02 -8.08
N VAL A 77 6.80 19.68 -6.80
CA VAL A 77 8.09 19.20 -6.29
C VAL A 77 8.37 17.75 -6.72
N GLN A 78 9.63 17.46 -7.09
CA GLN A 78 10.13 16.09 -7.21
C GLN A 78 10.22 15.47 -5.81
N LEU A 79 9.50 14.37 -5.57
CA LEU A 79 9.34 13.77 -4.26
C LEU A 79 10.67 13.51 -3.53
N LYS A 80 11.73 13.17 -4.27
CA LYS A 80 13.08 12.99 -3.73
C LYS A 80 13.61 14.22 -2.99
N HIS A 81 13.38 15.42 -3.53
CA HIS A 81 13.80 16.67 -2.89
C HIS A 81 12.87 17.10 -1.74
N PHE A 82 11.58 16.80 -1.83
CA PHE A 82 10.60 17.22 -0.82
C PHE A 82 10.84 16.54 0.54
N LEU A 83 11.09 15.23 0.50
CA LEU A 83 11.18 14.38 1.68
C LEU A 83 12.43 14.69 2.52
N VAL A 84 13.54 15.02 1.87
CA VAL A 84 14.80 15.40 2.53
C VAL A 84 14.70 16.79 3.15
N GLN A 85 13.95 17.71 2.53
CA GLN A 85 13.87 19.11 2.98
C GLN A 85 12.82 19.36 4.06
N THR A 86 11.85 18.46 4.24
CA THR A 86 10.70 18.69 5.14
C THR A 86 10.33 17.44 5.98
N PRO A 87 11.25 16.94 6.83
CA PRO A 87 11.02 15.71 7.60
C PRO A 87 9.81 15.81 8.55
N ASP A 88 9.45 17.02 8.99
CA ASP A 88 8.38 17.25 9.98
C ASP A 88 7.03 17.71 9.38
N SER A 89 6.90 17.65 8.06
CA SER A 89 5.67 18.06 7.36
C SER A 89 4.47 17.15 7.66
N SER A 90 3.25 17.67 7.47
CA SER A 90 2.01 16.90 7.55
C SER A 90 2.04 15.67 6.63
N PHE A 91 2.58 15.84 5.43
CA PHE A 91 2.78 14.76 4.48
C PHE A 91 3.76 13.71 4.99
N SER A 92 4.90 14.11 5.57
CA SER A 92 5.89 13.17 6.11
C SER A 92 5.28 12.33 7.24
N LYS A 93 4.53 12.95 8.15
CA LYS A 93 3.80 12.26 9.23
C LYS A 93 2.77 11.28 8.69
N PHE A 94 1.99 11.71 7.69
CA PHE A 94 1.05 10.83 6.98
C PHE A 94 1.77 9.65 6.31
N ALA A 95 2.85 9.90 5.58
CA ALA A 95 3.59 8.88 4.86
C ALA A 95 4.22 7.85 5.80
N ILE A 96 4.73 8.27 6.96
CA ILE A 96 5.26 7.37 7.99
C ILE A 96 4.14 6.52 8.61
N ASP A 97 3.03 7.14 9.07
CA ASP A 97 1.89 6.42 9.64
C ASP A 97 1.34 5.36 8.68
N LYS A 98 1.12 5.76 7.42
CA LYS A 98 0.61 4.85 6.40
C LYS A 98 1.60 3.74 6.06
N TYR A 99 2.89 4.01 6.07
CA TYR A 99 3.91 3.01 5.75
C TYR A 99 3.92 1.92 6.82
N LEU A 100 3.91 2.32 8.10
CA LEU A 100 3.98 1.40 9.23
C LEU A 100 2.74 0.51 9.35
N LYS A 101 1.58 0.98 8.86
CA LYS A 101 0.33 0.22 8.76
C LYS A 101 0.28 -0.69 7.53
N LEU A 102 0.77 -0.21 6.39
CA LEU A 102 0.71 -0.93 5.13
C LEU A 102 1.75 -2.05 5.05
N VAL A 103 2.98 -1.77 5.50
CA VAL A 103 4.12 -2.69 5.40
C VAL A 103 4.40 -3.26 6.78
N HIS A 104 3.92 -4.50 6.99
CA HIS A 104 4.15 -5.23 8.24
C HIS A 104 5.64 -5.58 8.39
N PRO A 105 6.23 -5.60 9.61
CA PRO A 105 7.64 -5.97 9.81
C PRO A 105 8.03 -7.31 9.15
N ARG A 106 7.14 -8.31 9.20
CA ARG A 106 7.36 -9.60 8.51
C ARG A 106 7.46 -9.45 6.99
N MET A 107 6.69 -8.54 6.40
CA MET A 107 6.73 -8.26 4.97
C MET A 107 8.06 -7.63 4.59
N GLU A 108 8.55 -6.67 5.38
CA GLU A 108 9.89 -6.10 5.19
C GLU A 108 11.00 -7.14 5.32
N CYS A 109 10.98 -7.97 6.37
CA CYS A 109 11.96 -9.03 6.52
C CYS A 109 11.94 -9.99 5.33
N SER A 110 10.77 -10.32 4.78
CA SER A 110 10.67 -11.18 3.59
C SER A 110 11.18 -10.50 2.32
N PHE A 111 10.98 -9.19 2.16
CA PHE A 111 11.40 -8.44 0.96
C PHE A 111 12.89 -8.07 0.99
N PHE A 112 13.42 -7.72 2.16
CA PHE A 112 14.75 -7.11 2.29
C PHE A 112 15.71 -7.92 3.16
N GLY A 113 15.24 -8.96 3.85
CA GLY A 113 16.03 -9.77 4.78
C GLY A 113 16.36 -9.08 6.12
N ASN A 114 15.90 -7.84 6.33
CA ASN A 114 16.15 -7.04 7.54
C ASN A 114 15.02 -6.01 7.77
N LEU A 115 15.13 -5.24 8.86
CA LEU A 115 14.20 -4.16 9.25
C LEU A 115 14.84 -2.77 9.20
N ASN A 116 15.98 -2.62 8.53
CA ASN A 116 16.71 -1.35 8.49
C ASN A 116 15.85 -0.25 7.87
N GLN A 117 15.02 -0.61 6.89
CA GLN A 117 14.08 0.33 6.27
C GLN A 117 13.05 0.86 7.27
N ARG A 118 12.40 -0.02 8.03
CA ARG A 118 11.50 0.39 9.12
C ARG A 118 12.17 1.30 10.14
N GLU A 119 13.39 0.98 10.55
CA GLU A 119 14.12 1.79 11.54
C GLU A 119 14.35 3.22 11.04
N VAL A 120 14.79 3.37 9.80
CA VAL A 120 14.96 4.69 9.17
C VAL A 120 13.63 5.44 9.09
N VAL A 121 12.55 4.77 8.68
CA VAL A 121 11.22 5.39 8.56
C VAL A 121 10.65 5.83 9.90
N ILE A 122 10.80 5.03 10.96
CA ILE A 122 10.36 5.39 12.33
C ILE A 122 11.10 6.64 12.82
N ASN A 123 12.38 6.77 12.47
CA ASN A 123 13.20 7.93 12.82
C ASN A 123 12.95 9.15 11.91
N GLY A 124 11.91 9.13 11.07
CA GLY A 124 11.57 10.22 10.14
C GLY A 124 12.50 10.32 8.93
N GLY A 125 13.34 9.31 8.73
CA GLY A 125 14.26 9.22 7.60
C GLY A 125 13.57 8.68 6.35
N PHE A 126 14.16 9.01 5.21
CA PHE A 126 13.69 8.60 3.89
C PHE A 126 14.78 7.82 3.17
N LEU A 127 14.38 6.70 2.58
CA LEU A 127 15.29 5.82 1.86
C LEU A 127 15.11 5.96 0.35
N GLU A 128 16.22 5.90 -0.37
CA GLU A 128 16.23 5.91 -1.84
C GLU A 128 16.06 4.51 -2.45
N THR A 129 15.50 3.55 -1.71
CA THR A 129 15.17 2.24 -2.28
C THR A 129 14.05 2.38 -3.30
N THR A 130 14.07 1.57 -4.35
CA THR A 130 13.01 1.57 -5.38
C THR A 130 11.65 1.34 -4.74
N PHE A 131 11.55 0.37 -3.82
CA PHE A 131 10.30 0.07 -3.11
C PHE A 131 9.77 1.27 -2.33
N PHE A 132 10.63 1.90 -1.51
CA PHE A 132 10.20 3.03 -0.70
C PHE A 132 9.83 4.23 -1.57
N THR A 133 10.58 4.48 -2.65
CA THR A 133 10.27 5.55 -3.60
C THR A 133 8.91 5.33 -4.27
N THR A 134 8.61 4.11 -4.71
CA THR A 134 7.30 3.77 -5.28
C THR A 134 6.18 3.91 -4.26
N TYR A 135 6.39 3.44 -3.03
CA TYR A 135 5.46 3.64 -1.93
C TYR A 135 5.20 5.13 -1.66
N ALA A 136 6.25 5.94 -1.60
CA ALA A 136 6.15 7.35 -1.27
C ALA A 136 5.41 8.13 -2.38
N GLU A 137 5.61 7.79 -3.66
CA GLU A 137 4.83 8.37 -4.76
C GLU A 137 3.34 8.00 -4.68
N MET A 138 3.02 6.76 -4.30
CA MET A 138 1.64 6.37 -4.02
C MET A 138 1.07 7.17 -2.84
N GLY A 139 1.82 7.27 -1.73
CA GLY A 139 1.45 8.07 -0.56
C GLY A 139 1.16 9.52 -0.91
N ARG A 140 2.02 10.14 -1.72
CA ARG A 140 1.83 11.49 -2.24
C ARG A 140 0.53 11.65 -3.01
N ARG A 141 0.15 10.70 -3.86
CA ARG A 141 -1.11 10.79 -4.62
C ARG A 141 -2.33 10.79 -3.70
N PHE A 142 -2.34 9.93 -2.67
CA PHE A 142 -3.42 9.93 -1.67
C PHE A 142 -3.43 11.21 -0.83
N TRP A 143 -2.26 11.76 -0.50
CA TRP A 143 -2.16 13.04 0.19
C TRP A 143 -2.70 14.20 -0.66
N LEU A 144 -2.31 14.26 -1.94
CA LEU A 144 -2.84 15.26 -2.86
C LEU A 144 -4.36 15.17 -3.02
N LEU A 145 -4.92 13.95 -3.07
CA LEU A 145 -6.36 13.73 -3.08
C LEU A 145 -7.01 14.29 -1.81
N ARG A 146 -6.38 14.09 -0.64
CA ARG A 146 -6.81 14.70 0.62
C ARG A 146 -6.78 16.22 0.54
N CYS A 147 -5.64 16.82 0.18
CA CYS A 147 -5.50 18.26 0.08
C CYS A 147 -6.55 18.86 -0.87
N LEU A 148 -6.77 18.24 -2.02
CA LEU A 148 -7.79 18.67 -2.96
C LEU A 148 -9.19 18.62 -2.33
N GLY A 149 -9.55 17.49 -1.74
CA GLY A 149 -10.84 17.32 -1.09
C GLY A 149 -11.11 18.37 -0.01
N PHE A 150 -10.17 18.59 0.91
CA PHE A 150 -10.34 19.55 2.00
C PHE A 150 -10.17 21.01 1.58
N SER A 151 -9.49 21.29 0.46
CA SER A 151 -9.44 22.64 -0.11
C SER A 151 -10.77 23.09 -0.71
N MET A 152 -11.62 22.14 -1.12
CA MET A 152 -12.93 22.43 -1.69
C MET A 152 -13.96 22.70 -0.59
N SER A 153 -14.99 23.50 -0.91
CA SER A 153 -16.03 23.89 0.04
C SER A 153 -17.02 22.77 0.39
N GLY A 154 -16.97 21.64 -0.32
CA GLY A 154 -17.89 20.51 -0.14
C GLY A 154 -17.46 19.55 0.97
N GLN A 155 -18.43 18.86 1.55
CA GLN A 155 -18.19 17.77 2.51
C GLN A 155 -17.63 16.56 1.75
N VAL A 156 -16.37 16.21 2.00
CA VAL A 156 -15.74 15.05 1.37
C VAL A 156 -16.00 13.81 2.18
N SER A 157 -16.38 12.73 1.50
CA SER A 157 -16.55 11.42 2.10
C SER A 157 -15.86 10.36 1.24
N VAL A 158 -15.41 9.29 1.89
CA VAL A 158 -14.89 8.12 1.20
C VAL A 158 -16.04 7.12 1.09
N PHE A 159 -16.41 6.79 -0.15
CA PHE A 159 -17.36 5.72 -0.40
C PHE A 159 -16.67 4.37 -0.24
N GLN A 160 -17.21 3.53 0.63
CA GLN A 160 -16.73 2.17 0.85
C GLN A 160 -17.90 1.20 0.87
N VAL A 161 -17.79 0.13 0.10
CA VAL A 161 -18.75 -0.97 0.08
C VAL A 161 -18.61 -1.77 1.38
N LYS A 162 -19.72 -1.99 2.09
CA LYS A 162 -19.75 -2.82 3.30
C LYS A 162 -19.81 -4.30 2.93
N ARG A 163 -19.39 -5.15 3.87
CA ARG A 163 -19.61 -6.59 3.76
C ARG A 163 -21.12 -6.84 3.58
N ASP A 164 -21.46 -7.81 2.75
CA ASP A 164 -22.83 -8.26 2.47
C ASP A 164 -23.71 -7.24 1.71
N CYS A 165 -23.10 -6.20 1.12
CA CYS A 165 -23.80 -5.35 0.15
C CYS A 165 -24.10 -6.12 -1.14
N ARG A 166 -25.29 -5.87 -1.71
CA ARG A 166 -25.63 -6.39 -3.05
C ARG A 166 -24.74 -5.72 -4.10
N PHE A 167 -24.30 -6.53 -5.04
CA PHE A 167 -23.62 -6.05 -6.23
C PHE A 167 -24.53 -5.09 -7.02
N SER A 168 -23.92 -4.06 -7.61
CA SER A 168 -24.60 -3.05 -8.42
C SER A 168 -23.72 -2.66 -9.58
N ASP A 169 -24.12 -3.02 -10.80
CA ASP A 169 -23.42 -2.68 -12.05
C ASP A 169 -23.27 -1.16 -12.29
N VAL A 170 -24.02 -0.34 -11.55
CA VAL A 170 -23.92 1.13 -11.61
C VAL A 170 -22.66 1.65 -10.92
N TYR A 171 -22.18 0.93 -9.89
CA TYR A 171 -21.07 1.38 -9.04
C TYR A 171 -19.93 0.36 -8.91
N MET A 172 -20.12 -0.87 -9.40
CA MET A 172 -19.19 -1.99 -9.27
C MET A 172 -18.97 -2.65 -10.62
N GLU A 173 -17.75 -3.13 -10.86
CA GLU A 173 -17.37 -3.90 -12.05
C GLU A 173 -17.18 -5.36 -11.63
N ASN A 174 -17.62 -6.31 -12.47
CA ASN A 174 -17.43 -7.73 -12.21
C ASN A 174 -16.01 -8.16 -12.63
N ALA A 175 -15.20 -8.60 -11.66
CA ALA A 175 -13.85 -9.08 -11.90
C ALA A 175 -13.76 -10.46 -12.60
N SER A 176 -14.88 -11.17 -12.78
CA SER A 176 -14.91 -12.47 -13.47
C SER A 176 -15.06 -12.36 -15.00
N GLU A 177 -15.45 -11.19 -15.53
CA GLU A 177 -15.44 -10.95 -16.97
C GLU A 177 -13.97 -10.85 -17.42
N ASP A 178 -13.52 -11.82 -18.20
CA ASP A 178 -12.14 -11.89 -18.70
C ASP A 178 -11.81 -10.62 -19.50
N ARG A 179 -10.77 -9.90 -19.06
CA ARG A 179 -10.13 -8.81 -19.81
C ARG A 179 -9.10 -9.35 -20.80
#